data_AF-A0A0C1ZL37-F1
#
_entry.id   AF-A0A0C1ZL37-F1
#
_cell.length_a   1.000
_cell.length_b   1.000
_cell.length_c   1.000
_cell.angle_alpha   90.00
_cell.angle_beta   90.00
_cell.angle_gamma   90.00
#
_symmetry.space_group_name_H-M   'P 1'
#
loop_
_entity.id
_entity.type
_entity.pdbx_description
1 polymer ?
#
loop_
_entity_poly.entity_id
_entity_poly.type
_entity_poly.pdbx_seq_one_letter_code
_entity_poly.pdbx_strand_id
1 'polypeptide(L)'
;MSPRATRGSGSQGDSEMNTKTNTKVVAYGLMALVVGLGVGLGACGPFETGNSAHCWLAEGDKTCEERFGGERNFCSRESEPCGAAVPYGCVAERPELDECYSPCGGGASVREDSDCVPVGGESGSDGNGDGDGDGDGDEDGDEDGDGDGDGDGDGDGDGDGDGDGEGDGDGDGDGDGDGDDVISCPEECRSGEHFVGPVGCVLFHTEVVVNADGGQYTTIADAVSAAAIDKTTLIKVESSVEGEQVQVEGKHVIIVGDMPGGMPEWTTTSPLPPLAASDNGRADVSGIKLFRAALGENEAKSAAIASDDSRINFDKCVIVGLDGAGVRADGDARVTLWSTTVLGAHAGLEALSDGAIEAVFVSVGALSGAARQCADGGRVDVHKSILYSAKATPDECDSSSISDVWDMNAISPNPNKWFANFIGGDLHVGEGDMGPHAPSSYYNALPDGPRCDLDGDEIPLMNAYPGADQPL
;
A
#
# COMPACT_ATOMS: atom_id res chain seq x y z
N MET A 1 -71.97 37.79 53.34
CA MET A 1 -71.42 39.15 53.43
C MET A 1 -70.38 39.31 52.33
N SER A 2 -70.69 40.07 51.28
CA SER A 2 -69.63 40.70 50.45
C SER A 2 -69.26 42.03 51.11
N PRO A 3 -67.99 42.46 51.05
CA PRO A 3 -67.59 43.50 50.07
C PRO A 3 -66.18 43.26 49.50
N ARG A 4 -65.86 43.57 48.24
CA ARG A 4 -65.81 44.86 47.50
C ARG A 4 -64.57 45.72 47.81
N ALA A 5 -63.56 45.53 46.94
CA ALA A 5 -62.68 46.48 46.23
C ALA A 5 -62.48 47.94 46.68
N THR A 6 -61.22 48.38 46.59
CA THR A 6 -60.71 49.68 46.09
C THR A 6 -59.18 49.57 45.87
N ARG A 7 -58.43 50.36 45.07
CA ARG A 7 -58.51 50.95 43.71
C ARG A 7 -57.18 51.70 43.49
N GLY A 8 -56.63 51.71 42.27
CA GLY A 8 -55.58 52.65 41.79
C GLY A 8 -54.92 52.09 40.52
N SER A 9 -55.31 52.44 39.28
CA SER A 9 -55.21 53.69 38.48
C SER A 9 -53.86 53.89 37.77
N GLY A 10 -53.89 53.81 36.43
CA GLY A 10 -52.83 54.22 35.48
C GLY A 10 -52.99 53.50 34.13
N SER A 11 -53.87 53.99 33.22
CA SER A 11 -53.55 54.67 31.94
C SER A 11 -52.85 53.77 30.90
N GLN A 12 -53.58 53.19 29.93
CA GLN A 12 -53.85 53.70 28.57
C GLN A 12 -52.72 53.49 27.56
N GLY A 13 -53.02 52.79 26.45
CA GLY A 13 -52.34 52.97 25.16
C GLY A 13 -51.98 51.69 24.43
N ASP A 14 -52.90 51.18 23.61
CA ASP A 14 -52.74 50.10 22.64
C ASP A 14 -51.66 50.40 21.57
N SER A 15 -50.95 49.38 21.08
CA SER A 15 -50.97 48.98 19.66
C SER A 15 -50.02 47.83 19.32
N GLU A 16 -50.54 46.93 18.49
CA GLU A 16 -49.89 45.81 17.82
C GLU A 16 -48.58 46.17 17.11
N MET A 17 -47.59 45.26 17.15
CA MET A 17 -46.63 45.13 16.05
C MET A 17 -46.14 43.68 15.90
N ASN A 18 -46.86 42.98 15.03
CA ASN A 18 -46.40 42.05 14.01
C ASN A 18 -44.87 42.03 13.78
N THR A 19 -44.19 40.91 14.04
CA THR A 19 -42.91 40.60 13.40
C THR A 19 -42.93 39.20 12.83
N LYS A 20 -43.02 39.20 11.50
CA LYS A 20 -42.93 38.09 10.57
C LYS A 20 -41.68 37.24 10.79
N THR A 21 -41.91 35.94 10.62
CA THR A 21 -41.07 34.96 9.92
C THR A 21 -39.89 35.53 9.14
N ASN A 22 -38.69 35.01 9.40
CA ASN A 22 -37.62 34.98 8.41
C ASN A 22 -36.79 33.70 8.57
N THR A 23 -37.33 32.63 8.00
CA THR A 23 -36.59 31.45 7.55
C THR A 23 -35.56 31.90 6.53
N LYS A 24 -34.28 31.94 6.88
CA LYS A 24 -33.20 32.08 5.89
C LYS A 24 -32.93 30.69 5.31
N VAL A 25 -33.61 30.41 4.20
CA VAL A 25 -33.18 29.41 3.22
C VAL A 25 -31.91 29.97 2.59
N VAL A 26 -30.76 29.35 2.85
CA VAL A 26 -29.52 29.63 2.10
C VAL A 26 -29.64 28.89 0.77
N ALA A 27 -30.15 29.59 -0.24
CA ALA A 27 -30.09 29.15 -1.62
C ALA A 27 -28.67 29.41 -2.14
N TYR A 28 -27.89 28.36 -2.37
CA TYR A 28 -26.65 28.46 -3.14
C TYR A 28 -27.03 28.66 -4.61
N GLY A 29 -26.88 29.90 -5.07
CA GLY A 29 -27.08 30.28 -6.46
C GLY A 29 -25.96 29.71 -7.34
N LEU A 30 -26.36 28.95 -8.35
CA LEU A 30 -25.56 28.52 -9.48
C LEU A 30 -25.04 29.78 -10.23
N MET A 31 -23.76 30.12 -10.09
CA MET A 31 -23.10 31.06 -11.00
C MET A 31 -22.55 30.29 -12.19
N ALA A 32 -23.25 30.40 -13.32
CA ALA A 32 -22.74 29.98 -14.62
C ALA A 32 -21.61 30.93 -15.05
N LEU A 33 -20.37 30.44 -15.03
CA LEU A 33 -19.23 31.09 -15.65
C LEU A 33 -19.24 30.78 -17.15
N VAL A 34 -19.62 31.76 -17.97
CA VAL A 34 -19.48 31.70 -19.43
C VAL A 34 -18.02 31.94 -19.77
N VAL A 35 -17.28 30.87 -20.06
CA VAL A 35 -15.97 30.96 -20.72
C VAL A 35 -16.21 30.73 -22.22
N GLY A 36 -15.97 31.76 -23.01
CA GLY A 36 -16.08 31.69 -24.47
C GLY A 36 -14.99 30.81 -25.05
N LEU A 37 -15.39 29.66 -25.61
CA LEU A 37 -14.57 28.86 -26.50
C LEU A 37 -14.47 29.57 -27.86
N GLY A 38 -13.32 30.20 -28.10
CA GLY A 38 -12.88 30.58 -29.43
C GLY A 38 -12.45 29.33 -30.19
N VAL A 39 -13.16 29.04 -31.28
CA VAL A 39 -12.81 27.99 -32.25
C VAL A 39 -11.58 28.44 -33.03
N GLY A 40 -10.44 27.80 -32.81
CA GLY A 40 -9.25 27.89 -33.64
C GLY A 40 -8.94 26.54 -34.27
N LEU A 41 -9.32 26.37 -35.54
CA LEU A 41 -8.89 25.26 -36.38
C LEU A 41 -7.46 25.53 -36.89
N GLY A 42 -6.58 24.54 -36.74
CA GLY A 42 -5.49 24.27 -37.70
C GLY A 42 -4.07 24.55 -37.21
N ALA A 43 -3.39 23.51 -36.72
CA ALA A 43 -2.16 22.97 -37.33
C ALA A 43 -1.68 21.75 -36.52
N CYS A 44 -1.65 20.58 -37.17
CA CYS A 44 -0.87 19.44 -36.69
C CYS A 44 0.63 19.78 -36.79
N GLY A 45 1.36 19.60 -35.70
CA GLY A 45 2.82 19.56 -35.63
C GLY A 45 3.24 18.48 -34.61
N PRO A 46 4.36 17.78 -34.81
CA PRO A 46 4.65 16.53 -34.13
C PRO A 46 4.98 16.74 -32.64
N PHE A 47 4.65 15.70 -31.89
CA PHE A 47 5.02 15.39 -30.52
C PHE A 47 6.56 15.32 -30.35
N GLU A 48 7.01 15.36 -29.09
CA GLU A 48 8.39 15.27 -28.57
C GLU A 48 9.10 16.58 -28.20
N THR A 49 8.80 17.08 -27.00
CA THR A 49 9.86 17.66 -26.17
C THR A 49 10.45 16.51 -25.36
N GLY A 50 11.57 15.95 -25.81
CA GLY A 50 12.28 14.90 -25.09
C GLY A 50 12.62 15.33 -23.66
N ASN A 51 12.45 14.42 -22.72
CA ASN A 51 12.82 14.64 -21.32
C ASN A 51 14.31 14.99 -21.25
N SER A 52 14.66 16.22 -20.87
CA SER A 52 16.05 16.68 -20.79
C SER A 52 16.89 15.93 -19.74
N ALA A 53 16.25 15.15 -18.87
CA ALA A 53 16.93 14.28 -17.91
C ALA A 53 17.29 12.90 -18.48
N HIS A 54 16.78 12.54 -19.66
CA HIS A 54 17.10 11.28 -20.31
C HIS A 54 18.57 11.27 -20.77
N CYS A 55 19.30 10.18 -20.51
CA CYS A 55 20.74 10.03 -20.78
C CYS A 55 21.09 10.40 -22.24
N TRP A 56 20.21 10.03 -23.18
CA TRP A 56 20.31 10.36 -24.60
C TRP A 56 20.47 11.85 -24.89
N LEU A 57 19.76 12.73 -24.16
CA LEU A 57 19.85 14.19 -24.32
C LEU A 57 20.83 14.82 -23.31
N ALA A 58 21.30 14.05 -22.33
CA ALA A 58 22.26 14.45 -21.30
C ALA A 58 23.69 14.01 -21.69
N GLU A 59 24.48 13.50 -20.74
CA GLU A 59 25.88 13.10 -20.92
C GLU A 59 26.05 11.57 -21.09
N GLY A 60 25.05 10.88 -21.66
CA GLY A 60 25.14 9.47 -22.03
C GLY A 60 25.44 8.55 -20.85
N ASP A 61 26.45 7.69 -21.02
CA ASP A 61 26.86 6.69 -20.02
C ASP A 61 27.28 7.34 -18.70
N LYS A 62 27.86 8.54 -18.74
CA LYS A 62 28.25 9.28 -17.53
C LYS A 62 27.02 9.68 -16.70
N THR A 63 25.92 10.05 -17.36
CA THR A 63 24.65 10.32 -16.67
C THR A 63 24.12 9.05 -15.98
N CYS A 64 24.34 7.90 -16.61
CA CYS A 64 23.95 6.61 -16.07
C CYS A 64 24.85 6.16 -14.91
N GLU A 65 26.18 6.32 -15.03
CA GLU A 65 27.15 6.02 -13.98
C GLU A 65 26.95 6.89 -12.72
N GLU A 66 26.79 8.21 -12.88
CA GLU A 66 26.57 9.14 -11.76
C GLU A 66 25.26 8.84 -11.00
N ARG A 67 24.27 8.28 -11.70
CA ARG A 67 22.92 8.04 -11.15
C ARG A 67 22.74 6.63 -10.59
N PHE A 68 23.37 5.62 -11.19
CA PHE A 68 23.15 4.20 -10.86
C PHE A 68 24.40 3.46 -10.37
N GLY A 69 25.54 4.14 -10.21
CA GLY A 69 26.66 3.65 -9.40
C GLY A 69 27.26 2.31 -9.84
N GLY A 70 27.13 1.94 -11.12
CA GLY A 70 27.66 0.69 -11.65
C GLY A 70 26.61 -0.32 -12.14
N GLU A 71 25.35 -0.20 -11.71
CA GLU A 71 24.30 -1.19 -12.03
C GLU A 71 23.69 -1.01 -13.42
N ARG A 72 23.67 0.23 -13.93
CA ARG A 72 23.10 0.60 -15.22
C ARG A 72 23.95 1.69 -15.84
N ASN A 73 25.02 1.30 -16.52
CA ASN A 73 26.05 2.25 -16.98
C ASN A 73 25.90 2.63 -18.45
N PHE A 74 25.01 1.98 -19.20
CA PHE A 74 24.91 2.20 -20.63
C PHE A 74 23.64 2.98 -20.98
N CYS A 75 23.79 4.00 -21.81
CA CYS A 75 22.69 4.80 -22.29
C CYS A 75 22.08 4.21 -23.57
N SER A 76 20.78 3.94 -23.53
CA SER A 76 19.98 3.43 -24.63
C SER A 76 18.96 4.48 -25.13
N ARG A 77 18.64 4.41 -26.42
CA ARG A 77 17.57 5.21 -27.04
C ARG A 77 16.20 4.59 -26.79
N GLU A 78 15.22 5.41 -26.40
CA GLU A 78 13.81 5.00 -26.32
C GLU A 78 13.11 5.14 -27.68
N SER A 79 13.43 4.25 -28.61
CA SER A 79 12.72 4.17 -29.89
C SER A 79 12.82 2.77 -30.47
N GLU A 80 11.75 2.23 -31.05
CA GLU A 80 11.84 1.01 -31.87
C GLU A 80 12.92 1.16 -32.96
N PRO A 81 13.92 0.26 -33.03
CA PRO A 81 14.00 -1.12 -32.50
C PRO A 81 14.77 -1.30 -31.17
N CYS A 82 15.08 -0.23 -30.45
CA CYS A 82 16.01 -0.20 -29.32
C CYS A 82 15.41 -0.68 -27.98
N GLY A 83 14.13 -1.04 -27.94
CA GLY A 83 13.45 -1.56 -26.76
C GLY A 83 12.57 -0.54 -26.03
N ALA A 84 11.95 -1.00 -24.94
CA ALA A 84 10.98 -0.25 -24.15
C ALA A 84 11.63 0.89 -23.34
N ALA A 85 10.79 1.85 -22.93
CA ALA A 85 11.20 2.96 -22.09
C ALA A 85 11.78 2.45 -20.76
N VAL A 86 12.98 2.91 -20.42
CA VAL A 86 13.67 2.58 -19.17
C VAL A 86 13.99 3.89 -18.45
N PRO A 87 13.94 3.95 -17.11
CA PRO A 87 14.16 5.20 -16.40
C PRO A 87 15.45 5.91 -16.85
N TYR A 88 15.29 7.13 -17.39
CA TYR A 88 16.37 7.97 -17.92
C TYR A 88 17.19 7.34 -19.07
N GLY A 89 16.73 6.27 -19.71
CA GLY A 89 17.44 5.60 -20.79
C GLY A 89 18.58 4.67 -20.36
N CYS A 90 18.79 4.43 -19.06
CA CYS A 90 19.96 3.69 -18.57
C CYS A 90 19.70 2.19 -18.42
N VAL A 91 20.56 1.36 -19.03
CA VAL A 91 20.50 -0.10 -19.05
C VAL A 91 21.78 -0.74 -18.48
N ALA A 92 21.65 -1.95 -17.95
CA ALA A 92 22.73 -2.71 -17.32
C ALA A 92 23.76 -3.25 -18.32
N GLU A 93 23.30 -3.62 -19.51
CA GLU A 93 24.13 -4.17 -20.58
C GLU A 93 24.14 -3.22 -21.78
N ARG A 94 25.29 -3.12 -22.46
CA ARG A 94 25.42 -2.29 -23.66
C ARG A 94 24.41 -2.77 -24.71
N PRO A 95 23.58 -1.87 -25.29
CA PRO A 95 22.69 -2.23 -26.38
C PRO A 95 23.44 -2.92 -27.53
N GLU A 96 22.89 -4.04 -28.03
CA GLU A 96 23.52 -4.81 -29.11
C GLU A 96 23.59 -4.01 -30.43
N LEU A 97 22.66 -3.09 -30.62
CA LEU A 97 22.58 -2.21 -31.78
C LEU A 97 23.29 -0.89 -31.48
N ASP A 98 24.33 -0.57 -32.26
CA ASP A 98 25.07 0.69 -32.10
C ASP A 98 24.20 1.95 -32.33
N GLU A 99 23.10 1.86 -33.07
CA GLU A 99 22.15 2.98 -33.23
C GLU A 99 21.31 3.26 -31.98
N CYS A 100 21.32 2.33 -31.04
CA CYS A 100 20.61 2.41 -29.78
C CYS A 100 21.53 2.87 -28.64
N TYR A 101 22.84 2.67 -28.76
CA TYR A 101 23.81 3.00 -27.72
C TYR A 101 24.32 4.45 -27.87
N SER A 102 24.23 5.27 -26.81
CA SER A 102 24.65 6.68 -26.79
C SER A 102 25.64 6.96 -25.65
N PRO A 103 26.93 6.60 -25.81
CA PRO A 103 27.91 6.76 -24.75
C PRO A 103 28.13 8.22 -24.34
N CYS A 104 27.99 9.16 -25.29
CA CYS A 104 28.20 10.58 -25.08
C CYS A 104 26.92 11.37 -24.72
N GLY A 105 25.73 10.82 -24.99
CA GLY A 105 24.48 11.57 -24.97
C GLY A 105 24.41 12.59 -26.12
N GLY A 106 23.90 13.80 -25.82
CA GLY A 106 23.83 14.90 -26.79
C GLY A 106 22.88 14.70 -27.99
N GLY A 107 22.04 13.68 -27.94
CA GLY A 107 21.09 13.34 -28.99
C GLY A 107 21.64 12.41 -30.07
N ALA A 108 22.82 11.82 -29.88
CA ALA A 108 23.54 11.04 -30.88
C ALA A 108 23.88 9.63 -30.39
N SER A 109 23.75 8.64 -31.28
CA SER A 109 24.25 7.28 -31.06
C SER A 109 25.77 7.18 -31.25
N VAL A 110 26.37 6.07 -30.83
CA VAL A 110 27.78 5.76 -31.08
C VAL A 110 28.11 5.63 -32.57
N ARG A 111 27.10 5.41 -33.43
CA ARG A 111 27.27 5.46 -34.90
C ARG A 111 27.45 6.87 -35.42
N GLU A 112 26.84 7.84 -34.76
CA GLU A 112 26.83 9.24 -35.15
C GLU A 112 27.97 10.01 -34.48
N ASP A 113 28.32 9.63 -33.24
CA ASP A 113 29.42 10.18 -32.46
C ASP A 113 30.18 9.06 -31.73
N SER A 114 31.37 8.71 -32.24
CA SER A 114 32.21 7.63 -31.72
C SER A 114 33.32 8.11 -30.79
N ASP A 115 33.40 9.41 -30.50
CA ASP A 115 34.57 10.01 -29.84
C ASP A 115 34.71 9.60 -28.36
N CYS A 116 33.64 9.09 -27.76
CA CYS A 116 33.60 8.68 -26.35
C CYS A 116 33.79 7.17 -26.13
N VAL A 117 34.05 6.40 -27.19
CA VAL A 117 34.36 4.96 -27.04
C VAL A 117 35.86 4.81 -26.77
N PRO A 118 36.28 4.18 -25.67
CA PRO A 118 37.68 3.80 -25.48
C PRO A 118 38.03 2.68 -26.48
N VAL A 119 38.54 3.07 -27.65
CA VAL A 119 39.07 2.14 -28.67
C VAL A 119 40.40 1.55 -28.20
N GLY A 120 40.35 0.30 -27.73
CA GLY A 120 41.54 -0.53 -27.59
C GLY A 120 42.04 -1.02 -28.96
N GLY A 121 43.17 -0.47 -29.45
CA GLY A 121 44.12 -1.19 -30.31
C GLY A 121 44.29 -0.80 -31.79
N GLU A 122 45.34 0.01 -32.05
CA GLU A 122 46.35 -0.03 -33.15
C GLU A 122 46.01 0.25 -34.64
N SER A 123 46.42 1.44 -35.13
CA SER A 123 47.50 1.64 -36.16
C SER A 123 47.33 2.95 -36.96
N GLY A 124 48.31 3.87 -36.88
CA GLY A 124 48.48 4.92 -37.91
C GLY A 124 49.16 6.23 -37.49
N SER A 125 50.48 6.22 -37.36
CA SER A 125 51.48 7.27 -37.70
C SER A 125 51.15 8.77 -37.48
N ASP A 126 51.85 9.42 -36.53
CA ASP A 126 52.80 10.54 -36.76
C ASP A 126 52.90 11.51 -35.57
N GLY A 127 54.10 11.62 -34.96
CA GLY A 127 54.59 12.90 -34.42
C GLY A 127 55.02 12.98 -32.94
N ASN A 128 56.27 12.57 -32.67
CA ASN A 128 57.27 13.13 -31.74
C ASN A 128 56.85 13.87 -30.44
N GLY A 129 57.45 13.44 -29.32
CA GLY A 129 57.68 14.29 -28.15
C GLY A 129 58.22 13.53 -26.94
N ASP A 130 59.54 13.51 -26.79
CA ASP A 130 60.31 12.92 -25.68
C ASP A 130 59.92 13.44 -24.29
N GLY A 131 59.99 12.58 -23.28
CA GLY A 131 59.84 12.96 -21.87
C GLY A 131 60.13 11.80 -20.92
N ASP A 132 61.42 11.50 -20.73
CA ASP A 132 61.95 10.58 -19.71
C ASP A 132 61.47 10.93 -18.30
N GLY A 133 61.18 9.90 -17.50
CA GLY A 133 60.83 10.04 -16.09
C GLY A 133 60.86 8.69 -15.37
N ASP A 134 62.05 8.14 -15.20
CA ASP A 134 62.34 7.01 -14.30
C ASP A 134 61.92 7.34 -12.86
N GLY A 135 61.29 6.38 -12.20
CA GLY A 135 60.88 6.48 -10.80
C GLY A 135 60.61 5.10 -10.21
N ASP A 136 61.69 4.32 -10.06
CA ASP A 136 61.72 3.10 -9.25
C ASP A 136 61.34 3.41 -7.80
N GLY A 137 60.48 2.57 -7.22
CA GLY A 137 60.06 2.63 -5.83
C GLY A 137 59.58 1.27 -5.35
N ASP A 138 60.55 0.36 -5.17
CA ASP A 138 60.40 -0.85 -4.37
C ASP A 138 60.18 -0.48 -2.90
N GLU A 139 59.10 -0.95 -2.28
CA GLU A 139 59.04 -1.15 -0.83
C GLU A 139 58.36 -2.49 -0.52
N ASP A 140 59.22 -3.46 -0.18
CA ASP A 140 58.89 -4.73 0.46
C ASP A 140 58.27 -4.48 1.85
N GLY A 141 57.26 -5.28 2.19
CA GLY A 141 56.62 -5.26 3.50
C GLY A 141 55.96 -6.60 3.82
N ASP A 142 56.78 -7.63 4.03
CA ASP A 142 56.40 -8.89 4.67
C ASP A 142 56.12 -8.64 6.17
N GLU A 143 54.92 -8.97 6.64
CA GLU A 143 54.69 -9.27 8.07
C GLU A 143 53.84 -10.54 8.19
N ASP A 144 54.54 -11.65 8.46
CA ASP A 144 54.00 -12.91 8.97
C ASP A 144 53.35 -12.70 10.34
N GLY A 145 52.14 -13.24 10.51
CA GLY A 145 51.39 -13.24 11.76
C GLY A 145 50.67 -14.56 11.99
N ASP A 146 51.44 -15.63 12.22
CA ASP A 146 50.93 -16.90 12.75
C ASP A 146 50.32 -16.69 14.15
N GLY A 147 49.07 -17.10 14.30
CA GLY A 147 48.34 -17.10 15.56
C GLY A 147 47.55 -18.39 15.74
N ASP A 148 48.27 -19.48 16.00
CA ASP A 148 47.70 -20.74 16.49
C ASP A 148 47.05 -20.51 17.86
N GLY A 149 45.77 -20.87 17.96
CA GLY A 149 44.99 -20.83 19.19
C GLY A 149 44.16 -22.11 19.34
N ASP A 150 44.84 -23.21 19.65
CA ASP A 150 44.22 -24.44 20.14
C ASP A 150 43.49 -24.17 21.47
N GLY A 151 42.21 -24.51 21.51
CA GLY A 151 41.36 -24.41 22.68
C GLY A 151 40.44 -25.62 22.78
N ASP A 152 41.03 -26.79 23.06
CA ASP A 152 40.31 -27.98 23.51
C ASP A 152 39.61 -27.68 24.84
N GLY A 153 38.29 -27.90 24.87
CA GLY A 153 37.44 -27.77 26.04
C GLY A 153 36.42 -28.90 26.07
N ASP A 154 36.90 -30.10 26.39
CA ASP A 154 36.06 -31.24 26.75
C ASP A 154 35.17 -30.89 27.96
N GLY A 155 33.87 -31.06 27.78
CA GLY A 155 32.85 -30.89 28.81
C GLY A 155 31.82 -32.00 28.71
N ASP A 156 32.22 -33.21 29.11
CA ASP A 156 31.32 -34.33 29.36
C ASP A 156 30.28 -33.95 30.42
N GLY A 157 29.01 -34.05 30.04
CA GLY A 157 27.86 -33.82 30.91
C GLY A 157 26.79 -34.86 30.61
N ASP A 158 27.04 -36.10 31.03
CA ASP A 158 26.04 -37.16 31.09
C ASP A 158 24.85 -36.73 31.95
N GLY A 159 23.67 -36.69 31.33
CA GLY A 159 22.40 -36.44 31.97
C GLY A 159 21.37 -37.44 31.46
N ASP A 160 21.46 -38.67 31.94
CA ASP A 160 20.42 -39.69 31.81
C ASP A 160 19.09 -39.17 32.36
N GLY A 161 18.10 -39.10 31.47
CA GLY A 161 16.72 -38.75 31.79
C GLY A 161 15.78 -39.63 30.98
N ASP A 162 15.67 -40.90 31.39
CA ASP A 162 14.62 -41.81 30.95
C ASP A 162 13.25 -41.19 31.24
N GLY A 163 12.48 -40.96 30.18
CA GLY A 163 11.12 -40.48 30.22
C GLY A 163 10.30 -41.19 29.15
N ASP A 164 10.06 -42.49 29.35
CA ASP A 164 9.07 -43.25 28.61
C ASP A 164 7.69 -42.59 28.77
N GLY A 165 7.16 -42.10 27.66
CA GLY A 165 5.82 -41.54 27.58
C GLY A 165 5.27 -41.79 26.19
N GLU A 166 4.77 -43.00 25.97
CA GLU A 166 3.95 -43.32 24.81
C GLU A 166 2.71 -42.42 24.79
N GLY A 167 2.57 -41.69 23.68
CA GLY A 167 1.38 -40.95 23.33
C GLY A 167 1.32 -40.93 21.82
N ASP A 168 0.48 -41.81 21.27
CA ASP A 168 0.15 -41.92 19.86
C ASP A 168 -0.21 -40.54 19.29
N GLY A 169 0.77 -39.92 18.63
CA GLY A 169 0.52 -38.84 17.69
C GLY A 169 0.13 -39.49 16.38
N ASP A 170 -1.18 -39.61 16.14
CA ASP A 170 -1.73 -39.86 14.82
C ASP A 170 -1.16 -38.77 13.88
N GLY A 171 -0.11 -39.17 13.17
CA GLY A 171 0.44 -38.42 12.05
C GLY A 171 -0.55 -38.51 10.91
N ASP A 172 -1.56 -37.66 10.94
CA ASP A 172 -2.27 -37.23 9.75
C ASP A 172 -1.34 -36.28 9.00
N GLY A 173 -0.38 -36.90 8.31
CA GLY A 173 0.37 -36.27 7.23
C GLY A 173 -0.58 -36.01 6.07
N ASP A 174 -1.30 -34.89 6.13
CA ASP A 174 -1.94 -34.30 4.98
C ASP A 174 -0.93 -33.38 4.30
N GLY A 175 -0.18 -34.03 3.41
CA GLY A 175 0.85 -33.52 2.51
C GLY A 175 0.92 -32.01 2.34
N ASP A 176 2.00 -31.45 2.88
CA ASP A 176 2.70 -30.31 2.30
C ASP A 176 3.12 -30.72 0.89
N GLY A 177 2.19 -30.52 -0.04
CA GLY A 177 2.50 -30.42 -1.45
C GLY A 177 3.34 -29.18 -1.63
N ASP A 178 4.66 -29.33 -1.45
CA ASP A 178 5.70 -28.50 -2.05
C ASP A 178 5.62 -28.63 -3.58
N GLY A 179 4.46 -28.28 -4.14
CA GLY A 179 4.38 -27.82 -5.49
C GLY A 179 4.83 -26.37 -5.45
N ASP A 180 5.94 -26.09 -6.10
CA ASP A 180 6.19 -24.80 -6.74
C ASP A 180 5.06 -24.51 -7.77
N ASP A 181 3.81 -24.53 -7.33
CA ASP A 181 2.71 -23.88 -8.03
C ASP A 181 3.03 -22.41 -7.87
N VAL A 182 3.79 -21.90 -8.85
CA VAL A 182 3.79 -20.50 -9.19
C VAL A 182 2.33 -20.06 -9.17
N ILE A 183 1.91 -19.43 -8.07
CA ILE A 183 0.59 -18.84 -7.94
C ILE A 183 0.51 -17.84 -9.08
N SER A 184 -0.10 -18.25 -10.19
CA SER A 184 -0.29 -17.39 -11.34
C SER A 184 -1.35 -16.37 -10.96
N CYS A 185 -1.23 -15.15 -11.46
CA CYS A 185 -2.35 -14.23 -11.42
C CYS A 185 -3.32 -14.58 -12.56
N PRO A 186 -4.63 -14.79 -12.32
CA PRO A 186 -5.33 -14.73 -11.03
C PRO A 186 -5.13 -16.00 -10.18
N GLU A 187 -5.14 -15.84 -8.85
CA GLU A 187 -5.01 -16.96 -7.91
C GLU A 187 -6.21 -17.92 -8.06
N GLU A 188 -5.95 -19.18 -8.42
CA GLU A 188 -7.01 -20.17 -8.64
C GLU A 188 -7.18 -21.09 -7.42
N CYS A 189 -8.42 -21.22 -6.94
CA CYS A 189 -8.83 -22.21 -5.94
C CYS A 189 -9.72 -23.29 -6.55
N ARG A 190 -9.90 -24.40 -5.83
CA ARG A 190 -10.83 -25.45 -6.26
C ARG A 190 -12.27 -24.95 -6.22
N SER A 191 -13.15 -25.61 -6.97
CA SER A 191 -14.58 -25.29 -6.94
C SER A 191 -15.13 -25.45 -5.52
N GLY A 192 -15.80 -24.41 -5.02
CA GLY A 192 -16.30 -24.35 -3.64
C GLY A 192 -15.33 -23.73 -2.64
N GLU A 193 -14.17 -23.26 -3.10
CA GLU A 193 -13.21 -22.49 -2.30
C GLU A 193 -13.05 -21.08 -2.89
N HIS A 194 -12.60 -20.14 -2.07
CA HIS A 194 -12.23 -18.79 -2.49
C HIS A 194 -10.87 -18.42 -1.91
N PHE A 195 -10.00 -17.82 -2.72
CA PHE A 195 -8.67 -17.41 -2.28
C PHE A 195 -8.76 -16.15 -1.42
N VAL A 196 -8.09 -16.14 -0.27
CA VAL A 196 -8.02 -14.97 0.63
C VAL A 196 -6.57 -14.80 1.08
N GLY A 197 -5.77 -14.06 0.30
CA GLY A 197 -4.38 -13.72 0.63
C GLY A 197 -3.61 -14.84 1.37
N PRO A 198 -3.05 -14.57 2.57
CA PRO A 198 -2.20 -15.52 3.32
C PRO A 198 -2.99 -16.65 3.96
N VAL A 199 -4.32 -16.58 3.99
CA VAL A 199 -5.18 -17.68 4.44
C VAL A 199 -5.21 -18.80 3.38
N GLY A 200 -5.02 -18.44 2.11
CA GLY A 200 -5.15 -19.36 0.98
C GLY A 200 -6.60 -19.66 0.62
N CYS A 201 -6.85 -20.86 0.10
CA CYS A 201 -8.17 -21.28 -0.35
C CYS A 201 -9.09 -21.64 0.82
N VAL A 202 -10.14 -20.84 1.04
CA VAL A 202 -11.14 -21.02 2.09
C VAL A 202 -12.40 -21.65 1.51
N LEU A 203 -12.81 -22.81 2.05
CA LEU A 203 -14.04 -23.49 1.64
C LEU A 203 -15.29 -22.71 2.10
N PHE A 204 -16.25 -22.53 1.20
CA PHE A 204 -17.55 -21.96 1.51
C PHE A 204 -18.70 -22.94 1.28
N HIS A 205 -19.77 -22.78 2.04
CA HIS A 205 -20.94 -23.66 2.03
C HIS A 205 -22.18 -23.01 1.41
N THR A 206 -22.19 -21.69 1.36
CA THR A 206 -23.31 -20.90 0.84
C THR A 206 -22.74 -19.70 0.12
N GLU A 207 -23.29 -19.39 -1.05
CA GLU A 207 -22.93 -18.21 -1.84
C GLU A 207 -24.16 -17.32 -1.94
N VAL A 208 -23.97 -16.02 -1.71
CA VAL A 208 -25.01 -15.00 -1.83
C VAL A 208 -24.45 -13.77 -2.56
N VAL A 209 -25.35 -13.01 -3.18
CA VAL A 209 -25.00 -11.81 -3.95
C VAL A 209 -25.60 -10.57 -3.31
N VAL A 210 -24.75 -9.56 -3.12
CA VAL A 210 -25.11 -8.22 -2.70
C VAL A 210 -25.01 -7.29 -3.91
N ASN A 211 -26.12 -6.62 -4.22
CA ASN A 211 -26.17 -5.59 -5.25
C ASN A 211 -27.23 -4.55 -4.87
N ALA A 212 -26.82 -3.28 -4.79
CA ALA A 212 -27.64 -2.16 -4.36
C ALA A 212 -28.88 -1.94 -5.26
N ASP A 213 -28.80 -2.32 -6.54
CA ASP A 213 -29.87 -2.13 -7.52
C ASP A 213 -30.86 -3.31 -7.60
N GLY A 214 -30.68 -4.36 -6.79
CA GLY A 214 -31.65 -5.46 -6.69
C GLY A 214 -31.07 -6.88 -6.64
N GLY A 215 -29.95 -7.08 -5.93
CA GLY A 215 -29.39 -8.42 -5.64
C GLY A 215 -30.25 -9.22 -4.67
N GLN A 216 -29.76 -10.41 -4.25
CA GLN A 216 -30.40 -11.19 -3.19
C GLN A 216 -30.46 -10.39 -1.89
N TYR A 217 -29.41 -9.61 -1.63
CA TYR A 217 -29.34 -8.61 -0.59
C TYR A 217 -28.96 -7.26 -1.23
N THR A 218 -29.43 -6.17 -0.65
CA THR A 218 -29.06 -4.80 -1.06
C THR A 218 -27.96 -4.22 -0.19
N THR A 219 -27.67 -4.83 0.96
CA THR A 219 -26.60 -4.43 1.88
C THR A 219 -25.80 -5.64 2.34
N ILE A 220 -24.53 -5.42 2.67
CA ILE A 220 -23.67 -6.47 3.24
C ILE A 220 -24.16 -6.85 4.64
N ALA A 221 -24.68 -5.89 5.42
CA ALA A 221 -25.22 -6.12 6.76
C ALA A 221 -26.38 -7.12 6.76
N ASP A 222 -27.29 -7.03 5.79
CA ASP A 222 -28.40 -7.98 5.66
C ASP A 222 -27.90 -9.38 5.26
N ALA A 223 -26.91 -9.45 4.36
CA ALA A 223 -26.31 -10.70 3.93
C ALA A 223 -25.60 -11.42 5.09
N VAL A 224 -24.76 -10.71 5.85
CA VAL A 224 -24.07 -11.23 7.03
C VAL A 224 -25.06 -11.60 8.13
N SER A 225 -26.10 -10.80 8.34
CA SER A 225 -27.15 -11.12 9.31
C SER A 225 -27.85 -12.44 8.99
N ALA A 226 -28.08 -12.72 7.71
CA ALA A 226 -28.70 -13.95 7.24
C ALA A 226 -27.75 -15.17 7.17
N ALA A 227 -26.43 -14.96 7.24
CA ALA A 227 -25.44 -16.03 7.25
C ALA A 227 -25.59 -16.94 8.48
N ALA A 228 -25.39 -18.24 8.27
CA ALA A 228 -25.50 -19.23 9.34
C ALA A 228 -24.19 -19.28 10.16
N ILE A 229 -24.32 -19.53 11.47
CA ILE A 229 -23.18 -19.61 12.41
C ILE A 229 -22.31 -20.85 12.14
N ASP A 230 -22.90 -21.94 11.68
CA ASP A 230 -22.24 -23.23 11.46
C ASP A 230 -21.71 -23.44 10.03
N LYS A 231 -21.78 -22.40 9.18
CA LYS A 231 -21.40 -22.48 7.77
C LYS A 231 -20.72 -21.21 7.30
N THR A 232 -19.60 -21.41 6.61
CA THR A 232 -18.93 -20.33 5.87
C THR A 232 -19.80 -19.84 4.72
N THR A 233 -20.07 -18.54 4.68
CA THR A 233 -20.89 -17.89 3.65
C THR A 233 -20.04 -16.95 2.80
N LEU A 234 -19.97 -17.21 1.49
CA LEU A 234 -19.37 -16.32 0.50
C LEU A 234 -20.40 -15.25 0.09
N ILE A 235 -20.02 -14.00 0.19
CA ILE A 235 -20.82 -12.81 -0.10
C ILE A 235 -20.13 -12.05 -1.23
N LYS A 236 -20.68 -12.15 -2.44
CA LYS A 236 -20.19 -11.41 -3.61
C LYS A 236 -20.84 -10.04 -3.68
N VAL A 237 -20.03 -8.99 -3.72
CA VAL A 237 -20.47 -7.59 -3.73
C VAL A 237 -20.29 -7.04 -5.15
N GLU A 238 -21.37 -7.02 -5.93
CA GLU A 238 -21.34 -6.66 -7.35
C GLU A 238 -21.51 -5.16 -7.63
N SER A 239 -21.81 -4.38 -6.60
CA SER A 239 -21.98 -2.93 -6.70
C SER A 239 -21.45 -2.22 -5.46
N SER A 240 -21.15 -0.93 -5.56
CA SER A 240 -20.91 -0.12 -4.36
C SER A 240 -22.18 -0.11 -3.51
N VAL A 241 -22.02 -0.14 -2.20
CA VAL A 241 -23.09 -0.24 -1.23
C VAL A 241 -22.92 0.80 -0.12
N GLU A 242 -24.05 1.29 0.37
CA GLU A 242 -24.14 2.09 1.58
C GLU A 242 -24.95 1.30 2.61
N GLY A 243 -24.53 1.30 3.87
CA GLY A 243 -25.26 0.60 4.91
C GLY A 243 -24.82 0.90 6.33
N GLU A 244 -25.51 0.27 7.28
CA GLU A 244 -25.13 0.24 8.69
C GLU A 244 -23.91 -0.67 8.91
N GLN A 245 -23.43 -0.73 10.16
CA GLN A 245 -22.37 -1.65 10.57
C GLN A 245 -22.71 -3.11 10.23
N VAL A 246 -21.72 -3.81 9.69
CA VAL A 246 -21.68 -5.27 9.58
C VAL A 246 -21.03 -5.83 10.83
N GLN A 247 -21.82 -6.60 11.59
CA GLN A 247 -21.38 -7.28 12.79
C GLN A 247 -21.23 -8.79 12.53
N VAL A 248 -20.00 -9.29 12.64
CA VAL A 248 -19.66 -10.71 12.47
C VAL A 248 -19.47 -11.32 13.86
N GLU A 249 -20.56 -11.83 14.43
CA GLU A 249 -20.58 -12.49 15.76
C GLU A 249 -20.71 -14.00 15.59
N GLY A 250 -19.67 -14.75 15.98
CA GLY A 250 -19.65 -16.22 15.93
C GLY A 250 -19.84 -16.84 14.54
N LYS A 251 -19.82 -16.04 13.48
CA LYS A 251 -20.03 -16.46 12.08
C LYS A 251 -18.70 -16.50 11.34
N HIS A 252 -18.66 -17.27 10.26
CA HIS A 252 -17.57 -17.22 9.29
C HIS A 252 -18.11 -16.70 7.94
N VAL A 253 -17.65 -15.54 7.51
CA VAL A 253 -18.05 -14.92 6.24
C VAL A 253 -16.83 -14.58 5.39
N ILE A 254 -16.99 -14.76 4.08
CA ILE A 254 -16.03 -14.30 3.06
C ILE A 254 -16.75 -13.21 2.26
N ILE A 255 -16.24 -11.98 2.28
CA ILE A 255 -16.84 -10.82 1.62
C ILE A 255 -15.92 -10.39 0.49
N VAL A 256 -16.38 -10.51 -0.75
CA VAL A 256 -15.53 -10.34 -1.93
C VAL A 256 -16.11 -9.31 -2.87
N GLY A 257 -15.27 -8.41 -3.38
CA GLY A 257 -15.67 -7.53 -4.46
C GLY A 257 -15.79 -8.30 -5.76
N ASP A 258 -16.92 -8.15 -6.45
CA ASP A 258 -17.21 -8.80 -7.74
C ASP A 258 -17.86 -7.78 -8.68
N MET A 259 -17.32 -6.56 -8.70
CA MET A 259 -17.79 -5.48 -9.56
C MET A 259 -17.00 -5.47 -10.88
N PRO A 260 -17.68 -5.50 -12.04
CA PRO A 260 -16.99 -5.39 -13.32
C PRO A 260 -16.29 -4.02 -13.49
N GLY A 261 -14.99 -4.04 -13.74
CA GLY A 261 -14.21 -2.84 -14.06
C GLY A 261 -13.88 -1.95 -12.87
N GLY A 262 -13.87 -2.50 -11.65
CA GLY A 262 -13.34 -1.81 -10.49
C GLY A 262 -13.66 -2.46 -9.16
N MET A 263 -13.18 -1.83 -8.10
CA MET A 263 -13.39 -2.26 -6.73
C MET A 263 -14.71 -1.66 -6.17
N PRO A 264 -15.66 -2.45 -5.66
CA PRO A 264 -16.86 -1.91 -5.05
C PRO A 264 -16.51 -1.12 -3.79
N GLU A 265 -17.15 0.04 -3.65
CA GLU A 265 -17.02 0.87 -2.45
C GLU A 265 -18.11 0.52 -1.45
N TRP A 266 -17.70 0.13 -0.25
CA TRP A 266 -18.56 -0.06 0.90
C TRP A 266 -18.44 1.15 1.81
N THR A 267 -19.48 1.98 1.79
CA THR A 267 -19.60 3.18 2.62
C THR A 267 -20.54 2.94 3.80
N THR A 268 -20.27 3.62 4.91
CA THR A 268 -21.24 3.73 6.00
C THR A 268 -21.42 5.18 6.44
N THR A 269 -22.66 5.53 6.73
CA THR A 269 -23.03 6.77 7.42
C THR A 269 -23.28 6.54 8.91
N SER A 270 -23.12 5.30 9.38
CA SER A 270 -23.28 4.92 10.78
C SER A 270 -22.14 5.49 11.63
N PRO A 271 -22.40 5.91 12.89
CA PRO A 271 -21.35 6.27 13.82
C PRO A 271 -20.46 5.07 14.20
N LEU A 272 -20.94 3.85 13.96
CA LEU A 272 -20.23 2.62 14.26
C LEU A 272 -19.20 2.28 13.16
N PRO A 273 -18.18 1.46 13.48
CA PRO A 273 -17.28 0.89 12.46
C PRO A 273 -18.08 0.17 11.36
N PRO A 274 -17.79 0.41 10.07
CA PRO A 274 -18.45 -0.35 8.99
C PRO A 274 -18.30 -1.87 9.16
N LEU A 275 -17.12 -2.36 9.56
CA LEU A 275 -16.90 -3.77 9.86
C LEU A 275 -16.48 -3.98 11.32
N ALA A 276 -17.18 -4.88 12.02
CA ALA A 276 -16.81 -5.33 13.34
C ALA A 276 -16.93 -6.86 13.46
N ALA A 277 -15.94 -7.48 14.09
CA ALA A 277 -15.95 -8.90 14.45
C ALA A 277 -15.78 -9.06 15.97
N SER A 278 -16.52 -10.01 16.55
CA SER A 278 -16.49 -10.35 17.98
C SER A 278 -16.98 -11.78 18.18
N ASP A 279 -16.91 -12.30 19.42
CA ASP A 279 -17.42 -13.62 19.79
C ASP A 279 -16.97 -14.75 18.83
N ASN A 280 -15.65 -14.89 18.61
CA ASN A 280 -15.04 -15.83 17.67
C ASN A 280 -15.53 -15.68 16.21
N GLY A 281 -16.03 -14.50 15.84
CA GLY A 281 -16.39 -14.16 14.48
C GLY A 281 -15.16 -14.14 13.57
N ARG A 282 -15.32 -14.60 12.32
CA ARG A 282 -14.29 -14.60 11.30
C ARG A 282 -14.79 -13.92 10.03
N ALA A 283 -14.11 -12.85 9.64
CA ALA A 283 -14.37 -12.13 8.39
C ALA A 283 -13.14 -12.21 7.49
N ASP A 284 -13.29 -12.82 6.33
CA ASP A 284 -12.30 -12.81 5.26
C ASP A 284 -12.77 -11.81 4.20
N VAL A 285 -12.05 -10.72 3.95
CA VAL A 285 -12.49 -9.62 3.07
C VAL A 285 -11.47 -9.44 1.95
N SER A 286 -11.92 -9.51 0.69
CA SER A 286 -11.04 -9.32 -0.47
C SER A 286 -11.62 -8.39 -1.53
N GLY A 287 -10.77 -7.55 -2.12
CA GLY A 287 -11.14 -6.71 -3.28
C GLY A 287 -12.23 -5.69 -2.99
N ILE A 288 -12.25 -5.06 -1.81
CA ILE A 288 -13.28 -4.07 -1.42
C ILE A 288 -12.62 -2.78 -0.93
N LYS A 289 -13.23 -1.65 -1.31
CA LYS A 289 -12.91 -0.34 -0.73
C LYS A 289 -13.85 -0.05 0.43
N LEU A 290 -13.35 -0.16 1.65
CA LEU A 290 -14.08 0.14 2.88
C LEU A 290 -13.84 1.60 3.29
N PHE A 291 -14.86 2.44 3.17
CA PHE A 291 -14.75 3.88 3.41
C PHE A 291 -15.66 4.33 4.55
N ARG A 292 -15.05 4.92 5.59
CA ARG A 292 -15.74 5.59 6.69
C ARG A 292 -15.51 7.09 6.60
N ALA A 293 -16.60 7.83 6.36
CA ALA A 293 -16.61 9.28 6.33
C ALA A 293 -16.30 9.89 7.72
N ALA A 294 -15.86 11.15 7.73
CA ALA A 294 -15.69 11.90 8.96
C ALA A 294 -17.05 12.37 9.52
N LEU A 295 -17.36 11.96 10.75
CA LEU A 295 -18.53 12.30 11.57
C LEU A 295 -18.18 13.24 12.75
N GLY A 296 -16.90 13.48 13.03
CA GLY A 296 -16.36 14.35 14.08
C GLY A 296 -15.60 13.61 15.19
N GLU A 297 -14.70 14.31 15.89
CA GLU A 297 -13.78 13.74 16.91
C GLU A 297 -14.47 12.95 18.05
N ASN A 298 -15.70 13.30 18.42
CA ASN A 298 -16.44 12.60 19.47
C ASN A 298 -17.00 11.24 19.03
N GLU A 299 -16.98 10.94 17.73
CA GLU A 299 -17.42 9.68 17.13
C GLU A 299 -16.24 8.93 16.49
N ALA A 300 -15.04 9.16 17.04
CA ALA A 300 -13.81 8.52 16.59
C ALA A 300 -13.88 7.01 16.78
N LYS A 301 -14.14 6.29 15.68
CA LYS A 301 -14.22 4.83 15.61
C LYS A 301 -13.43 4.36 14.40
N SER A 302 -12.84 3.17 14.56
CA SER A 302 -12.06 2.55 13.51
C SER A 302 -12.91 2.22 12.29
N ALA A 303 -12.30 2.11 11.11
CA ALA A 303 -13.02 1.66 9.91
C ALA A 303 -13.33 0.15 10.02
N ALA A 304 -12.38 -0.63 10.55
CA ALA A 304 -12.60 -2.01 10.94
C ALA A 304 -12.12 -2.27 12.37
N ILE A 305 -12.82 -3.14 13.10
CA ILE A 305 -12.43 -3.58 14.45
C ILE A 305 -12.63 -5.08 14.65
N ALA A 306 -11.60 -5.77 15.14
CA ALA A 306 -11.70 -7.11 15.69
C ALA A 306 -11.56 -7.04 17.22
N SER A 307 -12.46 -7.71 17.94
CA SER A 307 -12.47 -7.76 19.42
C SER A 307 -12.55 -9.20 19.93
N ASP A 308 -12.29 -9.40 21.23
CA ASP A 308 -12.35 -10.72 21.88
C ASP A 308 -11.43 -11.74 21.17
N ASP A 309 -11.88 -12.93 20.84
CA ASP A 309 -11.12 -13.97 20.12
C ASP A 309 -11.39 -13.99 18.60
N SER A 310 -11.92 -12.88 18.06
CA SER A 310 -12.30 -12.79 16.64
C SER A 310 -11.12 -12.61 15.68
N ARG A 311 -11.39 -12.86 14.39
CA ARG A 311 -10.41 -12.77 13.31
C ARG A 311 -10.93 -11.97 12.13
N ILE A 312 -10.11 -11.07 11.61
CA ILE A 312 -10.39 -10.39 10.33
C ILE A 312 -9.18 -10.53 9.42
N ASN A 313 -9.39 -10.99 8.19
CA ASN A 313 -8.35 -11.06 7.17
C ASN A 313 -8.72 -10.10 6.03
N PHE A 314 -7.78 -9.24 5.64
CA PHE A 314 -7.92 -8.36 4.49
C PHE A 314 -6.93 -8.75 3.42
N ASP A 315 -7.42 -8.87 2.20
CA ASP A 315 -6.64 -9.12 1.00
C ASP A 315 -7.04 -8.12 -0.07
N LYS A 316 -6.09 -7.44 -0.70
CA LYS A 316 -6.39 -6.53 -1.84
C LYS A 316 -7.48 -5.49 -1.54
N CYS A 317 -7.47 -4.92 -0.33
CA CYS A 317 -8.48 -3.97 0.12
C CYS A 317 -7.95 -2.53 0.17
N VAL A 318 -8.87 -1.57 0.13
CA VAL A 318 -8.58 -0.16 0.40
C VAL A 318 -9.41 0.28 1.60
N ILE A 319 -8.76 0.54 2.73
CA ILE A 319 -9.44 0.85 4.00
C ILE A 319 -9.20 2.30 4.37
N VAL A 320 -10.27 3.07 4.55
CA VAL A 320 -10.19 4.50 4.88
C VAL A 320 -11.06 4.82 6.09
N GLY A 321 -10.43 5.25 7.17
CA GLY A 321 -11.06 5.69 8.42
C GLY A 321 -10.74 7.15 8.74
N LEU A 322 -11.59 8.08 8.33
CA LEU A 322 -11.29 9.53 8.46
C LEU A 322 -11.45 10.12 9.87
N ASP A 323 -11.92 9.36 10.86
CA ASP A 323 -12.07 9.82 12.25
C ASP A 323 -11.57 8.83 13.32
N GLY A 324 -10.91 7.74 12.96
CA GLY A 324 -10.46 6.73 13.92
C GLY A 324 -9.13 6.10 13.52
N ALA A 325 -8.86 4.90 14.03
CA ALA A 325 -7.86 4.06 13.42
C ALA A 325 -8.38 3.58 12.05
N GLY A 326 -7.51 3.23 11.10
CA GLY A 326 -7.96 2.52 9.91
C GLY A 326 -8.49 1.14 10.32
N VAL A 327 -7.64 0.36 10.96
CA VAL A 327 -7.94 -0.99 11.46
C VAL A 327 -7.52 -1.10 12.92
N ARG A 328 -8.35 -1.76 13.74
CA ARG A 328 -8.08 -2.00 15.16
C ARG A 328 -8.24 -3.47 15.55
N ALA A 329 -7.32 -3.96 16.37
CA ALA A 329 -7.45 -5.21 17.11
C ALA A 329 -7.48 -4.93 18.63
N ASP A 330 -8.39 -5.56 19.35
CA ASP A 330 -8.55 -5.41 20.80
C ASP A 330 -8.84 -6.78 21.45
N GLY A 331 -8.40 -7.00 22.67
CA GLY A 331 -8.51 -8.32 23.33
C GLY A 331 -7.60 -9.37 22.65
N ASP A 332 -8.00 -10.64 22.66
CA ASP A 332 -7.22 -11.70 22.00
C ASP A 332 -7.35 -11.72 20.46
N ALA A 333 -7.86 -10.63 19.85
CA ALA A 333 -8.25 -10.59 18.46
C ALA A 333 -7.03 -10.63 17.54
N ARG A 334 -7.24 -11.16 16.33
CA ARG A 334 -6.19 -11.26 15.31
C ARG A 334 -6.66 -10.62 14.01
N VAL A 335 -5.85 -9.72 13.47
CA VAL A 335 -6.10 -9.15 12.15
C VAL A 335 -4.90 -9.40 11.26
N THR A 336 -5.15 -9.94 10.06
CA THR A 336 -4.11 -10.14 9.05
C THR A 336 -4.42 -9.28 7.84
N LEU A 337 -3.43 -8.56 7.33
CA LEU A 337 -3.55 -7.74 6.13
C LEU A 337 -2.51 -8.17 5.10
N TRP A 338 -2.97 -8.31 3.86
CA TRP A 338 -2.15 -8.67 2.73
C TRP A 338 -2.53 -7.81 1.53
N SER A 339 -1.53 -7.25 0.83
CA SER A 339 -1.77 -6.40 -0.35
C SER A 339 -2.85 -5.33 -0.13
N THR A 340 -2.92 -4.74 1.06
CA THR A 340 -4.02 -3.84 1.47
C THR A 340 -3.51 -2.43 1.79
N THR A 341 -4.25 -1.40 1.36
CA THR A 341 -4.00 -0.02 1.81
C THR A 341 -4.85 0.29 3.03
N VAL A 342 -4.26 1.00 4.00
CA VAL A 342 -4.96 1.45 5.20
C VAL A 342 -4.63 2.90 5.45
N LEU A 343 -5.64 3.74 5.54
CA LEU A 343 -5.53 5.11 6.02
C LEU A 343 -6.44 5.30 7.22
N GLY A 344 -5.88 5.73 8.35
CA GLY A 344 -6.67 6.20 9.48
C GLY A 344 -6.40 7.67 9.85
N ALA A 345 -7.17 8.19 10.78
CA ALA A 345 -7.05 9.57 11.24
C ALA A 345 -5.96 9.71 12.30
N HIS A 346 -6.05 8.96 13.41
CA HIS A 346 -5.08 9.01 14.51
C HIS A 346 -4.12 7.81 14.51
N ALA A 347 -4.52 6.68 13.92
CA ALA A 347 -3.65 5.54 13.69
C ALA A 347 -3.97 4.89 12.36
N GLY A 348 -3.00 4.38 11.62
CA GLY A 348 -3.31 3.47 10.50
C GLY A 348 -3.79 2.12 11.03
N LEU A 349 -2.94 1.49 11.85
CA LEU A 349 -3.19 0.24 12.57
C LEU A 349 -3.11 0.49 14.09
N GLU A 350 -4.09 0.03 14.84
CA GLU A 350 -4.14 0.14 16.31
C GLU A 350 -4.31 -1.24 16.96
N ALA A 351 -3.45 -1.63 17.90
CA ALA A 351 -3.59 -2.86 18.67
C ALA A 351 -3.61 -2.59 20.18
N LEU A 352 -4.59 -3.17 20.88
CA LEU A 352 -4.83 -2.99 22.32
C LEU A 352 -5.10 -4.34 23.00
N SER A 353 -4.91 -4.40 24.32
CA SER A 353 -5.34 -5.52 25.19
C SER A 353 -4.97 -6.91 24.66
N ASP A 354 -3.70 -7.14 24.30
CA ASP A 354 -3.17 -8.37 23.66
C ASP A 354 -3.61 -8.64 22.20
N GLY A 355 -4.26 -7.65 21.57
CA GLY A 355 -4.67 -7.70 20.17
C GLY A 355 -3.44 -7.76 19.28
N ALA A 356 -3.50 -8.53 18.19
CA ALA A 356 -2.38 -8.63 17.27
C ALA A 356 -2.80 -8.36 15.84
N ILE A 357 -1.99 -7.54 15.16
CA ILE A 357 -2.12 -7.24 13.74
C ILE A 357 -0.85 -7.70 13.05
N GLU A 358 -0.99 -8.52 12.01
CA GLU A 358 0.10 -8.91 11.11
C GLU A 358 -0.19 -8.34 9.73
N ALA A 359 0.72 -7.56 9.17
CA ALA A 359 0.52 -6.90 7.89
C ALA A 359 1.73 -7.09 6.97
N VAL A 360 1.49 -7.56 5.75
CA VAL A 360 2.53 -7.81 4.76
C VAL A 360 2.13 -7.22 3.41
N PHE A 361 3.06 -6.59 2.71
CA PHE A 361 2.77 -5.88 1.45
C PHE A 361 1.64 -4.87 1.60
N VAL A 362 1.66 -4.08 2.67
CA VAL A 362 0.65 -3.04 2.93
C VAL A 362 1.21 -1.64 2.78
N SER A 363 0.32 -0.69 2.50
CA SER A 363 0.61 0.74 2.63
C SER A 363 -0.25 1.30 3.77
N VAL A 364 0.38 1.76 4.84
CA VAL A 364 -0.32 2.20 6.06
C VAL A 364 -0.03 3.67 6.33
N GLY A 365 -1.10 4.47 6.33
CA GLY A 365 -1.09 5.91 6.55
C GLY A 365 -1.88 6.35 7.77
N ALA A 366 -1.48 7.48 8.36
CA ALA A 366 -2.28 8.21 9.33
C ALA A 366 -2.35 9.72 9.00
N LEU A 367 -3.52 10.34 9.17
CA LEU A 367 -3.71 11.78 8.91
C LEU A 367 -3.07 12.68 9.98
N SER A 368 -3.04 12.23 11.23
CA SER A 368 -2.70 13.07 12.37
C SER A 368 -1.90 12.41 13.48
N GLY A 369 -1.92 11.08 13.58
CA GLY A 369 -1.11 10.33 14.54
C GLY A 369 -0.18 9.34 13.84
N ALA A 370 0.17 8.24 14.50
CA ALA A 370 1.19 7.29 14.03
C ALA A 370 0.64 6.32 12.98
N ALA A 371 1.49 5.77 12.11
CA ALA A 371 1.05 4.71 11.19
C ALA A 371 0.66 3.44 11.98
N ARG A 372 1.42 3.12 13.04
CA ARG A 372 1.15 2.03 13.97
C ARG A 372 1.06 2.56 15.39
N GLN A 373 0.06 2.07 16.13
CA GLN A 373 -0.17 2.41 17.53
C GLN A 373 -0.41 1.14 18.33
N CYS A 374 0.37 0.93 19.40
CA CYS A 374 0.28 -0.23 20.27
C CYS A 374 0.11 0.22 21.71
N ALA A 375 -0.83 -0.38 22.45
CA ALA A 375 -0.92 -0.20 23.89
C ALA A 375 -1.38 -1.49 24.59
N ASP A 376 -1.17 -1.56 25.90
CA ASP A 376 -1.71 -2.62 26.77
C ASP A 376 -1.46 -4.06 26.26
N GLY A 377 -0.23 -4.34 25.82
CA GLY A 377 0.16 -5.67 25.31
C GLY A 377 -0.15 -5.92 23.83
N GLY A 378 -0.86 -4.99 23.18
CA GLY A 378 -1.14 -5.03 21.75
C GLY A 378 0.13 -5.03 20.90
N ARG A 379 0.07 -5.73 19.76
CA ARG A 379 1.19 -5.94 18.84
C ARG A 379 0.76 -5.65 17.40
N VAL A 380 1.59 -4.92 16.68
CA VAL A 380 1.45 -4.72 15.23
C VAL A 380 2.78 -5.11 14.59
N ASP A 381 2.80 -6.23 13.87
CA ASP A 381 3.95 -6.70 13.10
C ASP A 381 3.74 -6.34 11.61
N VAL A 382 4.70 -5.65 11.00
CA VAL A 382 4.59 -5.17 9.61
C VAL A 382 5.83 -5.53 8.81
N HIS A 383 5.63 -6.14 7.65
CA HIS A 383 6.72 -6.66 6.82
C HIS A 383 6.58 -6.21 5.37
N LYS A 384 7.69 -5.88 4.69
CA LYS A 384 7.70 -5.59 3.23
C LYS A 384 6.67 -4.54 2.81
N SER A 385 6.61 -3.44 3.56
CA SER A 385 5.47 -2.51 3.55
C SER A 385 5.91 -1.06 3.64
N ILE A 386 4.96 -0.15 3.46
CA ILE A 386 5.14 1.29 3.59
C ILE A 386 4.41 1.79 4.84
N LEU A 387 5.09 2.59 5.67
CA LEU A 387 4.49 3.29 6.81
C LEU A 387 4.60 4.79 6.65
N TYR A 388 3.52 5.50 7.00
CA TYR A 388 3.47 6.96 6.88
C TYR A 388 2.49 7.64 7.85
N SER A 389 2.82 8.87 8.25
CA SER A 389 2.03 9.81 9.03
C SER A 389 2.12 11.21 8.42
N ALA A 390 0.97 11.82 8.13
CA ALA A 390 0.90 13.17 7.57
C ALA A 390 1.42 14.30 8.47
N LYS A 391 1.72 13.98 9.74
CA LYS A 391 2.39 14.89 10.66
C LYS A 391 3.79 14.43 11.05
N ALA A 392 4.34 13.43 10.36
CA ALA A 392 5.58 12.76 10.71
C ALA A 392 5.58 12.30 12.18
N THR A 393 4.43 11.84 12.66
CA THR A 393 4.29 11.29 14.01
C THR A 393 5.03 9.95 14.04
N PRO A 394 5.99 9.76 14.97
CA PRO A 394 6.71 8.50 15.09
C PRO A 394 5.78 7.34 15.43
N ASP A 395 6.23 6.15 15.09
CA ASP A 395 5.64 4.89 15.52
C ASP A 395 5.58 4.76 17.05
N GLU A 396 4.51 4.14 17.56
CA GLU A 396 4.31 3.87 19.00
C GLU A 396 4.43 2.37 19.36
N CYS A 397 4.69 1.50 18.38
CA CYS A 397 4.92 0.07 18.53
C CYS A 397 6.42 -0.27 18.65
N ASP A 398 6.73 -1.50 19.05
CA ASP A 398 8.12 -1.99 19.10
C ASP A 398 8.78 -1.93 17.71
N SER A 399 10.06 -1.57 17.66
CA SER A 399 10.87 -1.59 16.44
C SER A 399 11.25 -3.00 15.99
N SER A 400 11.21 -4.02 16.87
CA SER A 400 11.48 -5.40 16.45
C SER A 400 10.34 -6.04 15.66
N SER A 401 9.18 -5.38 15.59
CA SER A 401 8.00 -5.84 14.84
C SER A 401 7.95 -5.29 13.41
N ILE A 402 9.09 -4.85 12.86
CA ILE A 402 9.20 -4.48 11.45
C ILE A 402 10.36 -5.20 10.77
N SER A 403 10.17 -5.61 9.51
CA SER A 403 11.26 -6.00 8.62
C SER A 403 10.98 -5.55 7.19
N ASP A 404 11.99 -5.04 6.51
CA ASP A 404 11.85 -4.51 5.13
C ASP A 404 10.69 -3.50 5.01
N VAL A 405 10.60 -2.58 5.97
CA VAL A 405 9.59 -1.52 5.99
C VAL A 405 10.22 -0.20 5.57
N TRP A 406 9.57 0.47 4.61
CA TRP A 406 9.89 1.84 4.27
C TRP A 406 9.08 2.80 5.14
N ASP A 407 9.72 3.34 6.19
CA ASP A 407 9.14 4.41 7.00
C ASP A 407 9.36 5.77 6.33
N MET A 408 8.31 6.29 5.71
CA MET A 408 8.30 7.53 4.95
C MET A 408 8.20 8.77 5.86
N ASN A 409 8.06 8.61 7.18
CA ASN A 409 8.10 9.73 8.13
C ASN A 409 9.50 10.31 8.32
N ALA A 410 10.53 9.55 7.96
CA ALA A 410 11.92 9.90 8.19
C ALA A 410 12.50 10.88 7.15
N ILE A 411 11.80 11.16 6.04
CA ILE A 411 12.35 11.89 4.87
C ILE A 411 11.41 13.03 4.43
N SER A 412 11.99 14.19 4.09
CA SER A 412 11.33 15.36 3.47
C SER A 412 11.48 15.27 1.94
N PRO A 413 10.52 15.69 1.07
CA PRO A 413 9.41 16.66 1.24
C PRO A 413 8.07 16.13 1.83
N ASN A 414 7.02 16.99 1.87
CA ASN A 414 5.70 16.68 2.44
C ASN A 414 5.07 15.45 1.77
N PRO A 415 4.85 14.34 2.48
CA PRO A 415 4.59 13.06 1.83
C PRO A 415 3.16 12.91 1.28
N ASN A 416 2.24 13.84 1.56
CA ASN A 416 0.89 13.82 0.96
C ASN A 416 0.91 14.01 -0.56
N LYS A 417 2.02 14.51 -1.12
CA LYS A 417 2.20 14.67 -2.57
C LYS A 417 2.75 13.41 -3.24
N TRP A 418 3.21 12.45 -2.45
CA TRP A 418 3.78 11.21 -2.96
C TRP A 418 2.69 10.23 -3.38
N PHE A 419 1.48 10.38 -2.83
CA PHE A 419 0.36 9.48 -3.09
C PHE A 419 -0.62 10.03 -4.12
N ALA A 420 -1.14 9.16 -4.99
CA ALA A 420 -2.10 9.51 -6.04
C ALA A 420 -3.39 10.14 -5.48
N ASN A 421 -3.95 9.56 -4.42
CA ASN A 421 -5.06 10.15 -3.68
C ASN A 421 -5.05 9.72 -2.21
N PHE A 422 -4.20 10.40 -1.44
CA PHE A 422 -4.01 10.15 -0.01
C PHE A 422 -5.32 10.05 0.76
N ILE A 423 -6.18 11.10 0.74
CA ILE A 423 -7.44 11.12 1.51
C ILE A 423 -8.42 10.03 1.05
N GLY A 424 -8.35 9.63 -0.23
CA GLY A 424 -9.18 8.56 -0.77
C GLY A 424 -8.70 7.15 -0.45
N GLY A 425 -7.59 6.99 0.29
CA GLY A 425 -6.97 5.69 0.61
C GLY A 425 -6.11 5.12 -0.50
N ASP A 426 -5.99 5.83 -1.62
CA ASP A 426 -5.12 5.46 -2.71
C ASP A 426 -3.73 5.98 -2.39
N LEU A 427 -2.98 5.09 -1.76
CA LEU A 427 -1.60 5.30 -1.34
C LEU A 427 -0.63 4.86 -2.44
N HIS A 428 -1.04 4.97 -3.72
CA HIS A 428 -0.16 4.73 -4.86
C HIS A 428 0.95 5.77 -4.94
N VAL A 429 2.19 5.33 -4.93
CA VAL A 429 3.39 6.17 -4.93
C VAL A 429 3.70 6.62 -6.36
N GLY A 430 3.55 7.92 -6.64
CA GLY A 430 3.76 8.48 -7.97
C GLY A 430 5.24 8.53 -8.41
N GLU A 431 5.53 8.07 -9.64
CA GLU A 431 6.90 7.99 -10.21
C GLU A 431 7.62 9.35 -10.35
N GLY A 432 6.89 10.45 -10.52
CA GLY A 432 7.47 11.74 -10.93
C GLY A 432 8.31 12.47 -9.87
N ASP A 433 8.01 12.28 -8.59
CA ASP A 433 8.67 12.99 -7.46
C ASP A 433 9.48 12.05 -6.54
N MET A 434 9.42 10.72 -6.77
CA MET A 434 9.87 9.68 -5.81
C MET A 434 11.16 8.95 -6.18
N GLY A 435 11.56 8.99 -7.45
CA GLY A 435 12.77 8.33 -7.94
C GLY A 435 14.06 8.53 -7.10
N PRO A 436 14.33 9.70 -6.49
CA PRO A 436 15.54 9.88 -5.67
C PRO A 436 15.40 9.42 -4.20
N HIS A 437 14.23 8.96 -3.76
CA HIS A 437 13.96 8.64 -2.35
C HIS A 437 13.54 7.20 -2.09
N ALA A 438 13.15 6.45 -3.12
CA ALA A 438 12.83 5.03 -3.00
C ALA A 438 14.10 4.20 -2.75
N PRO A 439 14.12 3.33 -1.72
CA PRO A 439 15.24 2.42 -1.51
C PRO A 439 15.42 1.46 -2.69
N SER A 440 16.66 1.17 -3.07
CA SER A 440 16.99 0.35 -4.25
C SER A 440 16.41 -1.07 -4.21
N SER A 441 16.13 -1.60 -3.02
CA SER A 441 15.49 -2.91 -2.80
C SER A 441 14.00 -2.96 -3.19
N TYR A 442 13.40 -1.83 -3.56
CA TYR A 442 11.96 -1.69 -3.79
C TYR A 442 11.58 -1.35 -5.24
N TYR A 443 12.49 -1.65 -6.18
CA TYR A 443 12.25 -1.46 -7.62
C TYR A 443 11.84 -2.73 -8.36
N ASN A 444 11.92 -3.90 -7.71
CA ASN A 444 11.65 -5.19 -8.34
C ASN A 444 10.56 -5.93 -7.57
N ALA A 445 9.75 -6.70 -8.30
CA ALA A 445 8.79 -7.60 -7.68
C ALA A 445 9.53 -8.59 -6.78
N LEU A 446 9.04 -8.75 -5.55
CA LEU A 446 9.63 -9.70 -4.62
C LEU A 446 9.25 -11.12 -5.04
N PRO A 447 10.20 -12.08 -5.12
CA PRO A 447 9.91 -13.44 -5.58
C PRO A 447 8.81 -14.16 -4.79
N ASP A 448 8.69 -13.80 -3.51
CA ASP A 448 7.71 -14.28 -2.53
C ASP A 448 6.61 -13.24 -2.25
N GLY A 449 6.48 -12.24 -3.12
CA GLY A 449 5.45 -11.21 -3.06
C GLY A 449 4.14 -11.61 -3.75
N PRO A 450 3.09 -10.78 -3.57
CA PRO A 450 1.85 -10.94 -4.32
C PRO A 450 2.15 -10.89 -5.81
N ARG A 451 1.37 -11.66 -6.57
CA ARG A 451 1.46 -11.72 -8.04
C ARG A 451 0.42 -10.85 -8.70
N CYS A 452 -0.72 -10.66 -8.04
CA CYS A 452 -1.73 -9.71 -8.43
C CYS A 452 -1.68 -8.48 -7.53
N ASP A 453 -1.97 -7.31 -8.09
CA ASP A 453 -2.18 -6.08 -7.36
C ASP A 453 -3.62 -5.96 -6.80
N LEU A 454 -4.04 -4.73 -6.47
CA LEU A 454 -5.33 -4.44 -5.84
C LEU A 454 -6.54 -4.74 -6.73
N ASP A 455 -6.43 -4.59 -8.05
CA ASP A 455 -7.54 -4.82 -8.97
C ASP A 455 -7.45 -6.17 -9.70
N GLY A 456 -6.36 -6.90 -9.46
CA GLY A 456 -6.18 -8.27 -9.94
C GLY A 456 -5.30 -8.36 -11.17
N ASP A 457 -4.62 -7.28 -11.55
CA ASP A 457 -3.65 -7.27 -12.63
C ASP A 457 -2.28 -7.78 -12.14
N GLU A 458 -1.48 -8.33 -13.07
CA GLU A 458 -0.17 -8.89 -12.75
C GLU A 458 0.81 -7.78 -12.36
N ILE A 459 1.43 -7.91 -11.18
CA ILE A 459 2.45 -6.98 -10.71
C ILE A 459 3.66 -7.07 -11.65
N PRO A 460 4.10 -5.95 -12.27
CA PRO A 460 5.22 -5.95 -13.18
C PRO A 460 6.51 -6.33 -12.45
N LEU A 461 7.43 -7.02 -13.13
CA LEU A 461 8.71 -7.41 -12.54
C LEU A 461 9.58 -6.23 -12.12
N MET A 462 9.36 -5.06 -12.71
CA MET A 462 10.09 -3.80 -12.48
C MET A 462 9.09 -2.70 -12.08
N ASN A 463 9.54 -1.74 -11.27
CA ASN A 463 8.72 -0.68 -10.65
C ASN A 463 7.61 -1.21 -9.72
N ALA A 464 7.78 -2.44 -9.22
CA ALA A 464 6.92 -2.99 -8.17
C ALA A 464 7.37 -2.45 -6.82
N TYR A 465 6.54 -1.60 -6.22
CA TYR A 465 6.77 -1.06 -4.89
C TYR A 465 6.33 -2.05 -3.80
N PRO A 466 7.00 -2.07 -2.64
CA PRO A 466 6.51 -2.78 -1.46
C PRO A 466 5.20 -2.15 -1.01
N GLY A 467 4.15 -2.95 -0.88
CA GLY A 467 2.86 -2.42 -0.48
C GLY A 467 1.76 -2.88 -1.43
N ALA A 468 0.55 -2.42 -1.16
CA ALA A 468 -0.64 -2.75 -1.91
C ALA A 468 -0.70 -2.01 -3.26
N ASP A 469 0.45 -1.68 -3.83
CA ASP A 469 0.54 -0.55 -4.73
C ASP A 469 0.99 -0.97 -6.13
N GLN A 470 0.03 -1.20 -7.02
CA GLN A 470 0.14 -1.00 -8.48
C GLN A 470 -1.23 -0.48 -8.99
N PRO A 471 -1.26 0.33 -10.06
CA PRO A 471 -2.36 1.28 -10.34
C PRO A 471 -3.66 0.66 -10.86
N LEU A 472 -4.79 1.25 -10.43
CA LEU A 472 -6.15 1.13 -11.01
C LEU A 472 -6.29 1.64 -12.45
#